data_AF-A0AAE6BBM7-F1
#
_entry.id   AF-A0AAE6BBM7-F1
#
_cell.length_a   1.000
_cell.length_b   1.000
_cell.length_c   1.000
_cell.angle_alpha   90.00
_cell.angle_beta   90.00
_cell.angle_gamma   90.00
#
_symmetry.space_group_name_H-M   'P 1'
#
loop_
_entity.id
_entity.type
_entity.pdbx_description
1 polymer ?
#
loop_
_entity_poly.entity_id
_entity_poly.type
_entity_poly.pdbx_seq_one_letter_code
_entity_poly.pdbx_strand_id
1 'polypeptide(L)'
;MEVANADDSPGWTGKVNFEKIGQRRAALSAPARNSKPKPEQEDEPEEVRLTAKQLMRRRFERPRQIVEGLFPAGCLLLVGPPKQGKSWLSLQLARCVEAGIPFMGHRTEQGDVLYLALEDGFIRLQDRLGKQEIEGAESFTDALDFQIQIPTAEKGGLKELEEWLIAHPDASLVIVDVLKMFREPRKGKVDPYERDYGDVRPLTKLANQYRVCIVIVHHTNKGSASAVDPFDRVSGTGGISGAADGTILLVPNENGDLGLYGRGRDFQEFDFRVRFDADSCVWAMDTESEDSDLKDYGSVTGKILQQLGFMNGNPIGPSELAAVIHEKPLDVSKSLKRLSTSRKVTRIGRGKWVLRGLEPKSA
;
A
#
# COMPACT_ATOMS: atom_id res chain seq x y z
N MET A 1 -30.36 -4.32 -50.75
CA MET A 1 -30.75 -4.09 -49.34
C MET A 1 -30.88 -5.46 -48.71
N GLU A 2 -29.85 -5.87 -47.99
CA GLU A 2 -29.84 -7.10 -47.21
C GLU A 2 -28.97 -6.84 -45.99
N VAL A 3 -29.48 -7.29 -44.84
CA VAL A 3 -29.04 -6.94 -43.49
C VAL A 3 -27.94 -7.92 -43.10
N ALA A 4 -26.76 -7.45 -42.71
CA ALA A 4 -25.69 -8.30 -42.16
C ALA A 4 -25.51 -8.00 -40.67
N ASN A 5 -25.74 -9.03 -39.87
CA ASN A 5 -25.60 -9.04 -38.41
C ASN A 5 -24.13 -8.96 -37.98
N ALA A 6 -23.93 -8.34 -36.82
CA ALA A 6 -22.75 -8.46 -35.99
C ALA A 6 -22.67 -9.87 -35.40
N ASP A 7 -21.51 -10.53 -35.50
CA ASP A 7 -20.75 -11.14 -34.40
C ASP A 7 -19.64 -12.02 -35.03
N ASP A 8 -18.39 -11.56 -35.02
CA ASP A 8 -17.22 -12.40 -35.32
C ASP A 8 -15.97 -11.75 -34.70
N SER A 9 -15.79 -11.95 -33.39
CA SER A 9 -14.53 -11.72 -32.70
C SER A 9 -14.03 -13.08 -32.19
N PRO A 10 -12.84 -13.56 -32.59
CA PRO A 10 -12.34 -14.85 -32.15
C PRO A 10 -12.05 -14.81 -30.64
N GLY A 11 -12.79 -15.63 -29.88
CA GLY A 11 -12.62 -15.82 -28.45
C GLY A 11 -11.20 -16.28 -28.11
N TRP A 12 -10.46 -15.43 -27.41
CA TRP A 12 -9.16 -15.77 -26.85
C TRP A 12 -9.34 -16.77 -25.69
N THR A 13 -9.00 -18.03 -25.92
CA THR A 13 -9.02 -19.12 -24.92
C THR A 13 -7.60 -19.52 -24.46
N GLY A 14 -6.63 -18.61 -24.60
CA GLY A 14 -5.24 -18.89 -24.30
C GLY A 14 -4.99 -19.07 -22.80
N LYS A 15 -4.85 -20.32 -22.34
CA LYS A 15 -4.09 -20.60 -21.12
C LYS A 15 -2.65 -20.13 -21.37
N VAL A 16 -2.26 -19.02 -20.73
CA VAL A 16 -0.88 -18.57 -20.71
C VAL A 16 -0.07 -19.63 -19.95
N ASN A 17 0.90 -20.24 -20.63
CA ASN A 17 1.79 -21.21 -20.01
C ASN A 17 2.96 -20.45 -19.36
N PHE A 18 2.87 -20.26 -18.04
CA PHE A 18 3.83 -19.49 -17.25
C PHE A 18 5.21 -20.14 -17.12
N GLU A 19 5.34 -21.47 -17.30
CA GLU A 19 6.64 -22.16 -17.32
C GLU A 19 7.54 -21.66 -18.48
N LYS A 20 6.95 -21.23 -19.60
CA LYS A 20 7.70 -20.71 -20.75
C LYS A 20 8.22 -19.28 -20.57
N ILE A 21 7.66 -18.51 -19.65
CA ILE A 21 8.09 -17.12 -19.41
C ILE A 21 9.39 -17.13 -18.59
N GLY A 22 9.47 -17.97 -17.54
CA GLY A 22 10.68 -18.15 -16.74
C GLY A 22 11.87 -18.72 -17.53
N GLN A 23 11.63 -19.63 -18.47
CA GLN A 23 12.70 -20.23 -19.29
C GLN A 23 13.30 -19.27 -20.33
N ARG A 24 12.59 -18.23 -20.76
CA ARG A 24 13.09 -17.27 -21.76
C ARG A 24 14.13 -16.29 -21.21
N ARG A 25 14.10 -15.96 -19.91
CA ARG A 25 15.06 -15.01 -19.30
C ARG A 25 16.40 -15.65 -18.96
N ALA A 26 16.46 -16.97 -18.75
CA ALA A 26 17.72 -17.69 -18.60
C ALA A 26 18.64 -17.59 -19.85
N ALA A 27 18.10 -17.19 -21.00
CA ALA A 27 18.81 -17.15 -22.29
C ALA A 27 19.22 -15.75 -22.78
N LEU A 28 18.84 -14.67 -22.09
CA LEU A 28 19.16 -13.29 -22.49
C LEU A 28 20.06 -12.64 -21.45
N SER A 29 21.38 -12.71 -21.67
CA SER A 29 22.37 -12.00 -20.87
C SER A 29 22.28 -10.49 -21.15
N ALA A 30 21.52 -9.78 -20.32
CA ALA A 30 21.64 -8.33 -20.18
C ALA A 30 23.01 -7.97 -19.52
N PRO A 31 23.57 -6.77 -19.73
CA PRO A 31 24.86 -6.40 -19.15
C PRO A 31 24.81 -6.56 -17.62
N ALA A 32 25.90 -7.08 -17.06
CA ALA A 32 26.01 -7.52 -15.67
C ALA A 32 25.54 -6.42 -14.69
N ARG A 33 24.30 -6.55 -14.22
CA ARG A 33 23.87 -5.97 -12.95
C ARG A 33 24.73 -6.64 -11.88
N ASN A 34 25.08 -5.94 -10.81
CA ASN A 34 25.79 -6.51 -9.67
C ASN A 34 24.95 -7.69 -9.13
N SER A 35 25.24 -8.90 -9.60
CA SER A 35 24.46 -10.09 -9.30
C SER A 35 24.50 -10.29 -7.80
N LYS A 36 23.33 -10.29 -7.15
CA LYS A 36 23.24 -10.61 -5.73
C LYS A 36 23.81 -12.04 -5.51
N PRO A 37 24.46 -12.30 -4.36
CA PRO A 37 24.89 -13.65 -4.05
C PRO A 37 23.66 -14.56 -4.06
N LYS A 38 23.68 -15.53 -4.97
CA LYS A 38 22.74 -16.66 -5.04
C LYS A 38 22.68 -17.31 -3.64
N PRO A 39 21.51 -17.75 -3.14
CA PRO A 39 21.46 -18.58 -1.95
C PRO A 39 21.96 -19.98 -2.31
N GLU A 40 23.27 -20.12 -2.48
CA GLU A 40 24.01 -21.38 -2.40
C GLU A 40 24.71 -21.39 -1.05
N GLN A 41 23.93 -21.63 0.01
CA GLN A 41 24.46 -22.09 1.27
C GLN A 41 23.62 -23.30 1.66
N GLU A 42 24.28 -24.45 1.79
CA GLU A 42 23.73 -25.57 2.54
C GLU A 42 23.24 -25.00 3.88
N ASP A 43 21.96 -25.18 4.21
CA ASP A 43 21.32 -24.65 5.42
C ASP A 43 22.02 -25.20 6.67
N GLU A 44 23.14 -24.60 7.07
CA GLU A 44 23.58 -24.66 8.46
C GLU A 44 22.43 -24.07 9.27
N PRO A 45 21.84 -24.82 10.22
CA PRO A 45 20.67 -24.35 10.94
C PRO A 45 21.00 -23.00 11.59
N GLU A 46 20.25 -21.96 11.23
CA GLU A 46 20.40 -20.63 11.83
C GLU A 46 20.50 -20.80 13.35
N GLU A 47 21.58 -20.31 13.95
CA GLU A 47 21.77 -20.37 15.39
C GLU A 47 20.65 -19.59 16.10
N VAL A 48 19.61 -20.30 16.53
CA VAL A 48 18.40 -19.72 17.13
C VAL A 48 18.66 -19.12 18.53
N ARG A 49 19.85 -19.35 19.10
CA ARG A 49 20.23 -18.87 20.43
C ARG A 49 21.69 -18.43 20.50
N LEU A 50 21.88 -17.15 20.83
CA LEU A 50 23.18 -16.57 21.14
C LEU A 50 23.19 -16.06 22.59
N THR A 51 24.34 -16.17 23.27
CA THR A 51 24.57 -15.38 24.49
C THR A 51 24.68 -13.90 24.12
N ALA A 52 24.39 -12.99 25.06
CA ALA A 52 24.56 -11.55 24.84
C ALA A 52 25.99 -11.20 24.35
N LYS A 53 27.02 -11.92 24.84
CA LYS A 53 28.41 -11.73 24.42
C LYS A 53 28.65 -12.15 22.96
N GLN A 54 28.03 -13.23 22.50
CA GLN A 54 28.10 -13.64 21.09
C GLN A 54 27.33 -12.66 20.19
N LEU A 55 26.13 -12.26 20.62
CA LEU A 55 25.30 -11.29 19.90
C LEU A 55 26.04 -9.97 19.66
N MET A 56 26.66 -9.41 20.70
CA MET A 56 27.41 -8.15 20.60
C MET A 56 28.70 -8.23 19.77
N ARG A 57 29.22 -9.43 19.53
CA ARG A 57 30.43 -9.66 18.71
C ARG A 57 30.09 -9.94 17.25
N ARG A 58 28.90 -10.45 16.97
CA ARG A 58 28.44 -10.80 15.63
C ARG A 58 28.10 -9.52 14.87
N ARG A 59 28.53 -9.44 13.61
CA ARG A 59 28.09 -8.39 12.69
C ARG A 59 26.90 -8.93 11.91
N PHE A 60 25.77 -8.27 12.03
CA PHE A 60 24.58 -8.54 11.24
C PHE A 60 24.48 -7.51 10.13
N GLU A 61 24.12 -7.96 8.93
CA GLU A 61 23.73 -7.03 7.89
C GLU A 61 22.41 -6.37 8.27
N ARG A 62 22.32 -5.06 8.07
CA ARG A 62 21.06 -4.35 8.28
C ARG A 62 20.06 -4.78 7.22
N PRO A 63 18.74 -4.70 7.51
CA PRO A 63 17.72 -4.83 6.49
C PRO A 63 17.99 -3.89 5.33
N ARG A 64 17.79 -4.38 4.10
CA ARG A 64 17.88 -3.57 2.89
C ARG A 64 16.84 -2.44 2.97
N GLN A 65 17.16 -1.28 2.41
CA GLN A 65 16.23 -0.15 2.30
C GLN A 65 15.85 -0.02 0.83
N ILE A 66 14.75 -0.68 0.44
CA ILE A 66 14.29 -0.72 -0.96
C ILE A 66 13.91 0.69 -1.44
N VAL A 67 13.33 1.48 -0.54
CA VAL A 67 13.27 2.93 -0.64
C VAL A 67 13.79 3.52 0.65
N GLU A 68 14.82 4.36 0.55
CA GLU A 68 15.53 4.90 1.70
C GLU A 68 14.59 5.59 2.70
N GLY A 69 14.52 5.06 3.92
CA GLY A 69 13.73 5.64 5.02
C GLY A 69 12.23 5.39 4.95
N LEU A 70 11.72 4.78 3.86
CA LEU A 70 10.28 4.57 3.64
C LEU A 70 9.90 3.09 3.58
N PHE A 71 10.64 2.30 2.81
CA PHE A 71 10.29 0.90 2.52
C PHE A 71 11.51 -0.01 2.73
N PRO A 72 11.76 -0.51 3.96
CA PRO A 72 12.75 -1.56 4.18
C PRO A 72 12.30 -2.90 3.62
N ALA A 73 13.26 -3.82 3.47
CA ALA A 73 12.96 -5.25 3.38
C ALA A 73 12.20 -5.70 4.64
N GLY A 74 11.21 -6.56 4.44
CA GLY A 74 10.18 -6.88 5.43
C GLY A 74 8.78 -6.77 4.84
N CYS A 75 7.77 -7.08 5.64
CA CYS A 75 6.37 -7.03 5.21
C CYS A 75 5.69 -5.77 5.73
N LEU A 76 5.23 -4.91 4.82
CA LEU A 76 4.62 -3.62 5.11
C LEU A 76 3.16 -3.60 4.66
N LEU A 77 2.30 -2.96 5.44
CA LEU A 77 0.92 -2.69 5.03
C LEU A 77 0.83 -1.30 4.41
N LEU A 78 0.23 -1.18 3.22
CA LEU A 78 -0.20 0.11 2.68
C LEU A 78 -1.72 0.25 2.82
N VAL A 79 -2.14 1.15 3.70
CA VAL A 79 -3.51 1.19 4.20
C VAL A 79 -4.14 2.55 3.99
N GLY A 80 -5.40 2.57 3.62
CA GLY A 80 -6.14 3.81 3.44
C GLY A 80 -7.54 3.57 2.89
N PRO A 81 -8.42 4.57 2.96
CA PRO A 81 -9.77 4.46 2.45
C PRO A 81 -9.82 4.05 0.97
N PRO A 82 -10.88 3.38 0.53
CA PRO A 82 -11.09 3.10 -0.89
C PRO A 82 -10.96 4.37 -1.73
N LYS A 83 -10.44 4.24 -2.95
CA LYS A 83 -10.32 5.32 -3.95
C LYS A 83 -9.40 6.50 -3.60
N GLN A 84 -8.60 6.40 -2.54
CA GLN A 84 -7.58 7.41 -2.18
C GLN A 84 -6.26 7.28 -2.95
N GLY A 85 -6.23 6.56 -4.08
CA GLY A 85 -5.03 6.46 -4.94
C GLY A 85 -3.91 5.53 -4.45
N LYS A 86 -4.17 4.60 -3.51
CA LYS A 86 -3.19 3.57 -3.10
C LYS A 86 -2.63 2.78 -4.27
N SER A 87 -3.45 2.29 -5.18
CA SER A 87 -2.96 1.53 -6.34
C SER A 87 -2.10 2.40 -7.28
N TRP A 88 -2.34 3.71 -7.37
CA TRP A 88 -1.45 4.63 -8.09
C TRP A 88 -0.11 4.78 -7.38
N LEU A 89 -0.12 4.90 -6.05
CA LEU A 89 1.09 4.95 -5.22
C LEU A 89 1.89 3.64 -5.34
N SER A 90 1.22 2.49 -5.30
CA SER A 90 1.83 1.17 -5.46
C SER A 90 2.43 0.98 -6.86
N LEU A 91 1.74 1.39 -7.92
CA LEU A 91 2.28 1.34 -9.28
C LEU A 91 3.50 2.25 -9.44
N GLN A 92 3.44 3.45 -8.87
CA GLN A 92 4.58 4.37 -8.87
C GLN A 92 5.78 3.77 -8.13
N LEU A 93 5.55 3.16 -6.97
CA LEU A 93 6.58 2.47 -6.20
C LEU A 93 7.23 1.35 -7.04
N ALA A 94 6.40 0.51 -7.67
CA ALA A 94 6.87 -0.58 -8.53
C ALA A 94 7.77 -0.05 -9.66
N ARG A 95 7.31 1.00 -10.34
CA ARG A 95 8.01 1.65 -11.44
C ARG A 95 9.31 2.32 -10.99
N CYS A 96 9.33 2.94 -9.82
CA CYS A 96 10.55 3.55 -9.28
C CYS A 96 11.60 2.50 -8.90
N VAL A 97 11.18 1.38 -8.30
CA VAL A 97 12.09 0.30 -7.87
C VAL A 97 12.65 -0.48 -9.06
N GLU A 98 11.84 -0.83 -10.06
CA GLU A 98 12.37 -1.59 -11.22
C GLU A 98 13.33 -0.75 -12.08
N ALA A 99 13.06 0.55 -12.20
CA ALA A 99 13.90 1.48 -12.95
C ALA A 99 15.10 2.01 -12.15
N GLY A 100 15.10 1.86 -10.81
CA GLY A 100 16.15 2.42 -9.94
C GLY A 100 16.13 3.94 -9.85
N ILE A 101 14.97 4.57 -10.02
CA ILE A 101 14.77 6.02 -9.97
C ILE A 101 14.16 6.45 -8.64
N PRO A 102 14.38 7.69 -8.18
CA PRO A 102 13.89 8.13 -6.88
C PRO A 102 12.37 8.05 -6.75
N PHE A 103 11.90 7.45 -5.65
CA PHE A 103 10.49 7.46 -5.26
C PHE A 103 10.26 8.66 -4.35
N MET A 104 9.53 9.66 -4.83
CA MET A 104 9.23 10.88 -4.05
C MET A 104 10.48 11.61 -3.53
N GLY A 105 11.59 11.56 -4.26
CA GLY A 105 12.87 12.13 -3.85
C GLY A 105 13.73 11.22 -2.96
N HIS A 106 13.22 10.06 -2.54
CA HIS A 106 13.99 9.06 -1.81
C HIS A 106 14.68 8.08 -2.78
N ARG A 107 15.95 7.76 -2.53
CA ARG A 107 16.69 6.81 -3.37
C ARG A 107 16.06 5.42 -3.30
N THR A 108 16.02 4.74 -4.43
CA THR A 108 15.49 3.38 -4.55
C THR A 108 16.61 2.39 -4.85
N GLU A 109 16.49 1.18 -4.31
CA GLU A 109 17.33 0.07 -4.69
C GLU A 109 16.74 -0.61 -5.93
N GLN A 110 17.46 -0.56 -7.06
CA GLN A 110 16.99 -1.22 -8.27
C GLN A 110 16.88 -2.74 -8.08
N GLY A 111 15.80 -3.35 -8.55
CA GLY A 111 15.68 -4.80 -8.61
C GLY A 111 14.38 -5.29 -9.21
N ASP A 112 14.21 -6.61 -9.26
CA ASP A 112 13.00 -7.21 -9.83
C ASP A 112 11.79 -6.96 -8.91
N VAL A 113 10.64 -6.72 -9.55
CA VAL A 113 9.38 -6.36 -8.93
C VAL A 113 8.26 -7.26 -9.43
N LEU A 114 7.52 -7.87 -8.50
CA LEU A 114 6.28 -8.57 -8.79
C LEU A 114 5.08 -7.75 -8.31
N TYR A 115 4.17 -7.39 -9.22
CA TYR A 115 2.91 -6.75 -8.89
C TYR A 115 1.75 -7.75 -9.05
N LEU A 116 1.23 -8.25 -7.92
CA LEU A 116 0.00 -9.05 -7.87
C LEU A 116 -1.22 -8.12 -7.89
N ALA A 117 -1.73 -7.82 -9.08
CA ALA A 117 -2.86 -6.93 -9.34
C ALA A 117 -4.20 -7.68 -9.31
N LEU A 118 -4.56 -8.24 -8.16
CA LEU A 118 -5.62 -9.23 -8.00
C LEU A 118 -7.05 -8.67 -8.10
N GLU A 119 -7.23 -7.34 -8.10
CA GLU A 119 -8.51 -6.66 -8.36
C GLU A 119 -8.58 -5.97 -9.73
N ASP A 120 -7.49 -5.97 -10.50
CA ASP A 120 -7.40 -5.33 -11.80
C ASP A 120 -7.27 -6.36 -12.95
N GLY A 121 -7.41 -5.89 -14.19
CA GLY A 121 -7.11 -6.66 -15.39
C GLY A 121 -6.04 -5.98 -16.22
N PHE A 122 -5.43 -6.72 -17.16
CA PHE A 122 -4.32 -6.19 -17.97
C PHE A 122 -4.66 -4.90 -18.72
N ILE A 123 -5.87 -4.74 -19.25
CA ILE A 123 -6.31 -3.50 -19.91
C ILE A 123 -6.23 -2.31 -18.96
N ARG A 124 -6.77 -2.46 -17.74
CA ARG A 124 -6.76 -1.39 -16.73
C ARG A 124 -5.36 -1.09 -16.24
N LEU A 125 -4.49 -2.10 -16.13
CA LEU A 125 -3.07 -1.90 -15.80
C LEU A 125 -2.35 -1.13 -16.92
N GLN A 126 -2.54 -1.55 -18.17
CA GLN A 126 -1.96 -0.88 -19.34
C GLN A 126 -2.37 0.60 -19.40
N ASP A 127 -3.66 0.89 -19.21
CA ASP A 127 -4.17 2.26 -19.18
C ASP A 127 -3.54 3.10 -18.06
N ARG A 128 -3.29 2.51 -16.89
CA ARG A 128 -2.66 3.21 -15.78
C ARG A 128 -1.18 3.46 -16.04
N LEU A 129 -0.46 2.44 -16.50
CA LEU A 129 0.95 2.55 -16.83
C LEU A 129 1.19 3.58 -17.93
N GLY A 130 0.32 3.65 -18.93
CA GLY A 130 0.40 4.65 -20.00
C GLY A 130 0.06 6.08 -19.57
N LYS A 131 -0.59 6.27 -18.41
CA LYS A 131 -0.91 7.60 -17.86
C LYS A 131 0.06 8.06 -16.79
N GLN A 132 0.84 7.15 -16.21
CA GLN A 132 1.71 7.47 -15.09
C GLN A 132 3.05 8.01 -15.59
N GLU A 133 3.21 9.32 -15.54
CA GLU A 133 4.37 10.04 -16.05
C GLU A 133 5.38 10.31 -14.91
N ILE A 134 6.34 9.40 -14.73
CA ILE A 134 7.39 9.53 -13.72
C ILE A 134 8.67 10.03 -14.38
N GLU A 135 9.23 11.12 -13.86
CA GLU A 135 10.50 11.68 -14.33
C GLU A 135 11.62 10.64 -14.25
N GLY A 136 12.39 10.49 -15.33
CA GLY A 136 13.47 9.49 -15.45
C GLY A 136 13.01 8.07 -15.80
N ALA A 137 11.70 7.82 -15.91
CA ALA A 137 11.15 6.50 -16.26
C ALA A 137 10.92 6.35 -17.78
N GLU A 138 11.98 6.38 -18.60
CA GLU A 138 11.89 6.44 -20.07
C GLU A 138 11.25 5.20 -20.71
N SER A 139 11.55 3.99 -20.22
CA SER A 139 11.02 2.72 -20.77
C SER A 139 10.91 1.65 -19.70
N PHE A 140 9.98 0.70 -19.86
CA PHE A 140 9.90 -0.48 -19.00
C PHE A 140 11.06 -1.43 -19.25
N THR A 141 11.60 -2.00 -18.18
CA THR A 141 12.50 -3.14 -18.27
C THR A 141 11.73 -4.43 -18.04
N ASP A 142 12.33 -5.58 -18.34
CA ASP A 142 11.71 -6.87 -18.01
C ASP A 142 11.63 -7.09 -16.47
N ALA A 143 12.21 -6.22 -15.64
CA ALA A 143 12.27 -6.37 -14.17
C ALA A 143 10.92 -6.12 -13.47
N LEU A 144 9.86 -5.74 -14.18
CA LEU A 144 8.52 -5.52 -13.61
C LEU A 144 7.52 -6.53 -14.17
N ASP A 145 7.19 -7.53 -13.37
CA ASP A 145 6.18 -8.54 -13.68
C ASP A 145 4.81 -8.15 -13.12
N PHE A 146 3.77 -8.35 -13.94
CA PHE A 146 2.37 -8.20 -13.51
C PHE A 146 1.65 -9.54 -13.53
N GLN A 147 0.93 -9.83 -12.45
CA GLN A 147 0.11 -11.02 -12.32
C GLN A 147 -1.26 -10.66 -11.75
N ILE A 148 -2.32 -10.97 -12.50
CA ILE A 148 -3.70 -10.59 -12.16
C ILE A 148 -4.49 -11.69 -11.44
N GLN A 149 -3.90 -12.88 -11.29
CA GLN A 149 -4.51 -14.03 -10.65
C GLN A 149 -3.45 -14.84 -9.93
N ILE A 150 -3.75 -15.32 -8.73
CA ILE A 150 -2.93 -16.23 -7.95
C ILE A 150 -3.86 -17.10 -7.09
N PRO A 151 -3.52 -18.36 -6.78
CA PRO A 151 -4.23 -19.12 -5.78
C PRO A 151 -4.20 -18.39 -4.43
N THR A 152 -5.16 -18.68 -3.57
CA THR A 152 -5.13 -18.21 -2.19
C THR A 152 -3.92 -18.80 -1.45
N ALA A 153 -3.52 -18.17 -0.33
CA ALA A 153 -2.31 -18.50 0.41
C ALA A 153 -2.17 -20.00 0.71
N GLU A 154 -3.22 -20.65 1.23
CA GLU A 154 -3.20 -22.08 1.59
C GLU A 154 -3.33 -23.01 0.38
N LYS A 155 -3.82 -22.51 -0.76
CA LYS A 155 -4.00 -23.28 -2.00
C LYS A 155 -2.81 -23.21 -2.95
N GLY A 156 -1.64 -22.84 -2.43
CA GLY A 156 -0.40 -22.77 -3.19
C GLY A 156 0.02 -21.36 -3.60
N GLY A 157 -0.73 -20.31 -3.25
CA GLY A 157 -0.34 -18.94 -3.57
C GLY A 157 0.98 -18.52 -2.92
N LEU A 158 1.26 -19.01 -1.71
CA LEU A 158 2.56 -18.78 -1.04
C LEU A 158 3.70 -19.51 -1.78
N LYS A 159 3.45 -20.72 -2.27
CA LYS A 159 4.44 -21.50 -3.01
C LYS A 159 4.76 -20.85 -4.35
N GLU A 160 3.75 -20.38 -5.06
CA GLU A 160 3.93 -19.70 -6.34
C GLU A 160 4.70 -18.38 -6.17
N LEU A 161 4.42 -17.63 -5.10
CA LEU A 161 5.20 -16.44 -4.76
C LEU A 161 6.66 -16.79 -4.44
N GLU A 162 6.89 -17.85 -3.68
CA GLU A 162 8.23 -18.33 -3.36
C GLU A 162 8.99 -18.80 -4.62
N GLU A 163 8.33 -19.51 -5.53
CA GLU A 163 8.90 -19.93 -6.82
C GLU A 163 9.33 -18.73 -7.66
N TRP A 164 8.53 -17.65 -7.68
CA TRP A 164 8.92 -16.40 -8.35
C TRP A 164 10.16 -15.77 -7.69
N LEU A 165 10.22 -15.73 -6.35
CA LEU A 165 11.38 -15.19 -5.62
C LEU A 165 12.66 -16.00 -5.87
N ILE A 166 12.56 -17.34 -5.97
CA ILE A 166 13.69 -18.21 -6.31
C ILE A 166 14.16 -17.96 -7.75
N ALA A 167 13.23 -17.73 -8.69
CA ALA A 167 13.54 -17.43 -10.09
C ALA A 167 14.13 -16.02 -10.30
N HIS A 168 13.91 -15.09 -9.36
CA HIS A 168 14.35 -13.70 -9.42
C HIS A 168 15.25 -13.36 -8.24
N PRO A 169 16.53 -13.80 -8.25
CA PRO A 169 17.46 -13.55 -7.14
C PRO A 169 17.73 -12.05 -6.92
N ASP A 170 17.50 -11.22 -7.95
CA ASP A 170 17.61 -9.76 -7.87
C ASP A 170 16.32 -9.08 -7.40
N ALA A 171 15.33 -9.83 -6.91
CA ALA A 171 14.10 -9.28 -6.37
C ALA A 171 14.34 -8.25 -5.25
N SER A 172 13.54 -7.19 -5.29
CA SER A 172 13.53 -6.10 -4.32
C SER A 172 12.14 -5.88 -3.74
N LEU A 173 11.08 -6.06 -4.55
CA LEU A 173 9.73 -5.68 -4.16
C LEU A 173 8.69 -6.68 -4.66
N VAL A 174 7.73 -7.01 -3.80
CA VAL A 174 6.48 -7.67 -4.16
C VAL A 174 5.32 -6.82 -3.67
N ILE A 175 4.34 -6.57 -4.52
CA ILE A 175 3.11 -5.86 -4.15
C ILE A 175 1.93 -6.82 -4.23
N VAL A 176 1.15 -6.92 -3.15
CA VAL A 176 -0.09 -7.68 -3.08
C VAL A 176 -1.28 -6.71 -3.06
N ASP A 177 -1.86 -6.43 -4.24
CA ASP A 177 -2.96 -5.48 -4.42
C ASP A 177 -4.25 -6.20 -4.87
N VAL A 178 -5.11 -6.67 -3.97
CA VAL A 178 -5.16 -6.46 -2.50
C VAL A 178 -5.13 -7.77 -1.72
N LEU A 179 -4.77 -7.69 -0.44
CA LEU A 179 -4.73 -8.84 0.48
C LEU A 179 -5.99 -9.70 0.45
N LYS A 180 -7.17 -9.08 0.30
CA LYS A 180 -8.47 -9.77 0.33
C LYS A 180 -8.56 -10.93 -0.67
N MET A 181 -7.91 -10.80 -1.84
CA MET A 181 -7.94 -11.81 -2.90
C MET A 181 -6.94 -12.95 -2.66
N PHE A 182 -5.92 -12.72 -1.83
CA PHE A 182 -4.93 -13.73 -1.45
C PHE A 182 -5.37 -14.56 -0.23
N ARG A 183 -6.28 -14.02 0.59
CA ARG A 183 -6.80 -14.65 1.81
C ARG A 183 -7.80 -15.76 1.52
N GLU A 184 -7.82 -16.78 2.39
CA GLU A 184 -8.86 -17.80 2.34
C GLU A 184 -10.24 -17.24 2.70
N PRO A 185 -11.33 -17.74 2.08
CA PRO A 185 -12.69 -17.46 2.53
C PRO A 185 -12.86 -17.83 4.00
N ARG A 186 -13.62 -17.02 4.75
CA ARG A 186 -13.83 -17.25 6.18
C ARG A 186 -14.53 -18.60 6.39
N LYS A 187 -13.86 -19.55 7.05
CA LYS A 187 -14.42 -20.84 7.50
C LYS A 187 -14.74 -20.76 8.99
N GLY A 188 -16.00 -20.99 9.36
CA GLY A 188 -16.43 -21.08 10.75
C GLY A 188 -16.25 -19.79 11.58
N LYS A 189 -16.33 -19.95 12.91
CA LYS A 189 -16.12 -18.87 13.88
C LYS A 189 -14.66 -18.85 14.34
N VAL A 190 -13.76 -18.43 13.45
CA VAL A 190 -12.39 -18.07 13.84
C VAL A 190 -12.39 -16.63 14.34
N ASP A 191 -11.61 -16.38 15.39
CA ASP A 191 -11.37 -15.05 15.89
C ASP A 191 -10.78 -14.15 14.78
N PRO A 192 -11.37 -12.96 14.53
CA PRO A 192 -10.89 -12.06 13.49
C PRO A 192 -9.41 -11.66 13.61
N TYR A 193 -8.88 -11.50 14.83
CA TYR A 193 -7.48 -11.13 15.06
C TYR A 193 -6.55 -12.28 14.70
N GLU A 194 -6.82 -13.50 15.19
CA GLU A 194 -5.99 -14.67 14.88
C GLU A 194 -5.92 -14.95 13.38
N ARG A 195 -7.05 -14.80 12.69
CA ARG A 195 -7.12 -14.94 11.24
C ARG A 195 -6.29 -13.87 10.53
N ASP A 196 -6.51 -12.61 10.87
CA ASP A 196 -5.76 -11.49 10.29
C ASP A 196 -4.25 -11.66 10.49
N TYR A 197 -3.83 -12.15 11.66
CA TYR A 197 -2.44 -12.45 11.94
C TYR A 197 -1.91 -13.62 11.10
N GLY A 198 -2.68 -14.71 11.00
CA GLY A 198 -2.34 -15.90 10.21
C GLY A 198 -2.27 -15.64 8.71
N ASP A 199 -3.01 -14.66 8.20
CA ASP A 199 -3.01 -14.28 6.79
C ASP A 199 -1.76 -13.46 6.40
N VAL A 200 -1.21 -12.65 7.32
CA VAL A 200 -0.05 -11.77 7.05
C VAL A 200 1.27 -12.45 7.40
N ARG A 201 1.33 -13.20 8.51
CA ARG A 201 2.58 -13.78 9.03
C ARG A 201 3.35 -14.64 8.02
N PRO A 202 2.71 -15.45 7.15
CA PRO A 202 3.43 -16.19 6.10
C PRO A 202 4.14 -15.28 5.10
N LEU A 203 3.54 -14.15 4.72
CA LEU A 203 4.18 -13.15 3.85
C LEU A 203 5.35 -12.48 4.57
N THR A 204 5.22 -12.18 5.86
CA THR A 204 6.34 -11.70 6.70
C THR A 204 7.51 -12.68 6.72
N LYS A 205 7.26 -13.99 6.80
CA LYS A 205 8.33 -14.99 6.74
C LYS A 205 9.04 -14.98 5.39
N LEU A 206 8.30 -14.97 4.28
CA LEU A 206 8.88 -14.88 2.94
C LEU A 206 9.69 -13.59 2.74
N ALA A 207 9.15 -12.44 3.16
CA ALA A 207 9.86 -11.15 3.06
C ALA A 207 11.22 -11.17 3.77
N ASN A 208 11.26 -11.74 4.97
CA ASN A 208 12.48 -11.85 5.77
C ASN A 208 13.47 -12.87 5.19
N GLN A 209 12.98 -14.05 4.79
CA GLN A 209 13.80 -15.12 4.20
C GLN A 209 14.50 -14.66 2.91
N TYR A 210 13.77 -14.00 2.01
CA TYR A 210 14.30 -13.54 0.72
C TYR A 210 14.84 -12.10 0.78
N ARG A 211 14.78 -11.44 1.95
CA ARG A 211 15.22 -10.05 2.18
C ARG A 211 14.65 -9.07 1.15
N VAL A 212 13.37 -9.21 0.83
CA VAL A 212 12.61 -8.33 -0.07
C VAL A 212 11.61 -7.48 0.69
N CYS A 213 11.14 -6.39 0.10
CA CYS A 213 9.98 -5.67 0.62
C CYS A 213 8.71 -6.31 0.06
N ILE A 214 7.79 -6.74 0.93
CA ILE A 214 6.44 -7.14 0.52
C ILE A 214 5.46 -6.08 0.99
N VAL A 215 4.83 -5.37 0.06
CA VAL A 215 3.80 -4.37 0.34
C VAL A 215 2.42 -4.97 0.14
N ILE A 216 1.65 -5.04 1.21
CA ILE A 216 0.28 -5.53 1.20
C ILE A 216 -0.67 -4.34 1.15
N VAL A 217 -1.40 -4.18 0.04
CA VAL A 217 -2.41 -3.13 -0.06
C VAL A 217 -3.68 -3.58 0.69
N HIS A 218 -4.10 -2.76 1.64
CA HIS A 218 -5.27 -3.00 2.47
C HIS A 218 -6.21 -1.79 2.52
N HIS A 219 -7.50 -2.04 2.61
CA HIS A 219 -8.50 -0.99 2.82
C HIS A 219 -8.79 -0.83 4.31
N THR A 220 -8.89 0.41 4.77
CA THR A 220 -9.39 0.67 6.13
C THR A 220 -10.83 0.16 6.26
N ASN A 221 -11.17 -0.48 7.38
CA ASN A 221 -12.55 -0.87 7.66
C ASN A 221 -13.39 0.32 8.15
N LYS A 222 -14.67 0.35 7.78
CA LYS A 222 -15.62 1.41 8.17
C LYS A 222 -15.96 1.44 9.67
N GLY A 223 -15.52 0.45 10.44
CA GLY A 223 -15.90 0.24 11.85
C GLY A 223 -15.03 0.97 12.88
N SER A 224 -13.92 1.58 12.48
CA SER A 224 -12.93 2.25 13.35
C SER A 224 -12.89 3.77 13.11
N ALA A 225 -14.07 4.35 12.89
CA ALA A 225 -14.25 5.79 12.71
C ALA A 225 -13.85 6.62 13.96
N SER A 226 -13.81 6.00 15.13
CA SER A 226 -13.69 6.66 16.43
C SER A 226 -12.30 6.60 17.10
N ALA A 227 -11.30 5.94 16.49
CA ALA A 227 -9.99 5.78 17.13
C ALA A 227 -9.12 7.05 16.99
N VAL A 228 -8.45 7.50 18.05
CA VAL A 228 -7.68 8.77 18.03
C VAL A 228 -6.40 8.66 17.19
N ASP A 229 -5.73 7.50 17.22
CA ASP A 229 -4.55 7.24 16.39
C ASP A 229 -4.99 6.71 15.00
N PRO A 230 -4.52 7.30 13.88
CA PRO A 230 -4.72 6.76 12.54
C PRO A 230 -4.32 5.27 12.39
N PHE A 231 -3.33 4.79 13.12
CA PHE A 231 -2.86 3.40 13.08
C PHE A 231 -3.80 2.41 13.77
N ASP A 232 -4.58 2.87 14.77
CA ASP A 232 -5.64 2.06 15.41
C ASP A 232 -6.81 1.77 14.45
N ARG A 233 -6.83 2.43 13.28
CA ARG A 233 -7.89 2.32 12.27
C ARG A 233 -7.59 1.28 11.16
N VAL A 234 -6.37 0.74 11.14
CA VAL A 234 -5.83 -0.14 10.07
C VAL A 234 -6.58 -1.47 9.97
N SER A 235 -7.07 -2.02 11.07
CA SER A 235 -8.02 -3.12 11.06
C SER A 235 -8.90 -3.04 12.31
N GLY A 236 -10.18 -3.44 12.21
CA GLY A 236 -11.09 -3.49 13.36
C GLY A 236 -10.72 -4.53 14.43
N THR A 237 -9.52 -5.09 14.36
CA THR A 237 -9.02 -6.22 15.17
C THR A 237 -7.63 -5.93 15.74
N GLY A 238 -6.79 -5.13 15.08
CA GLY A 238 -5.36 -4.94 15.39
C GLY A 238 -4.44 -6.07 14.88
N GLY A 239 -4.99 -7.18 14.38
CA GLY A 239 -4.22 -8.39 14.03
C GLY A 239 -3.32 -8.25 12.80
N ILE A 240 -3.76 -7.45 11.82
CA ILE A 240 -2.99 -7.22 10.58
C ILE A 240 -1.74 -6.38 10.90
N SER A 241 -1.89 -5.28 11.64
CA SER A 241 -0.78 -4.40 12.03
C SER A 241 0.22 -5.11 12.95
N GLY A 242 -0.24 -5.97 13.86
CA GLY A 242 0.63 -6.73 14.75
C GLY A 242 1.45 -7.83 14.06
N ALA A 243 1.00 -8.31 12.90
CA ALA A 243 1.68 -9.34 12.13
C ALA A 243 2.73 -8.80 11.14
N ALA A 244 2.53 -7.56 10.65
CA ALA A 244 3.46 -6.88 9.75
C ALA A 244 4.67 -6.27 10.49
N ASP A 245 5.73 -5.97 9.75
CA ASP A 245 6.93 -5.30 10.27
C ASP A 245 6.75 -3.77 10.33
N GLY A 246 5.83 -3.26 9.53
CA GLY A 246 5.43 -1.86 9.55
C GLY A 246 4.11 -1.60 8.81
N THR A 247 3.59 -0.41 9.01
CA THR A 247 2.37 0.09 8.38
C THR A 247 2.61 1.48 7.83
N ILE A 248 2.11 1.70 6.62
CA ILE A 248 2.10 2.98 5.91
C ILE A 248 0.65 3.34 5.63
N LEU A 249 0.23 4.52 6.04
CA LEU A 249 -1.11 5.05 5.90
C LEU A 249 -1.13 6.14 4.83
N LEU A 250 -2.07 6.03 3.89
CA LEU A 250 -2.41 7.11 2.96
C LEU A 250 -3.80 7.64 3.32
N VAL A 251 -3.84 8.68 4.15
CA VAL A 251 -5.08 9.22 4.73
C VAL A 251 -5.02 10.76 4.80
N PRO A 252 -6.18 11.45 4.75
CA PRO A 252 -6.18 12.90 4.92
C PRO A 252 -5.66 13.31 6.31
N ASN A 253 -4.89 14.39 6.35
CA ASN A 253 -4.41 15.07 7.54
C ASN A 253 -5.49 16.00 8.12
N GLU A 254 -5.12 16.71 9.19
CA GLU A 254 -5.99 17.70 9.84
C GLU A 254 -6.33 18.92 9.00
N ASN A 255 -5.81 19.05 7.79
CA ASN A 255 -6.09 20.14 6.87
C ASN A 255 -6.95 19.67 5.68
N GLY A 256 -7.23 18.37 5.59
CA GLY A 256 -7.91 17.73 4.46
C GLY A 256 -6.95 17.34 3.32
N ASP A 257 -5.68 17.69 3.42
CA ASP A 257 -4.64 17.29 2.47
C ASP A 257 -4.25 15.84 2.72
N LEU A 258 -3.82 15.11 1.70
CA LEU A 258 -3.42 13.71 1.87
C LEU A 258 -2.04 13.64 2.52
N GLY A 259 -1.91 12.76 3.52
CA GLY A 259 -0.66 12.48 4.20
C GLY A 259 -0.27 11.02 4.07
N LEU A 260 1.03 10.78 4.05
CA LEU A 260 1.68 9.48 4.07
C LEU A 260 2.37 9.30 5.42
N TYR A 261 1.84 8.41 6.25
CA TYR A 261 2.33 8.17 7.61
C TYR A 261 2.91 6.78 7.73
N GLY A 262 4.15 6.66 8.20
CA GLY A 262 4.82 5.39 8.35
C GLY A 262 5.15 5.11 9.80
N ARG A 263 4.89 3.88 10.25
CA ARG A 263 5.37 3.35 11.53
C ARG A 263 5.79 1.89 11.38
N GLY A 264 6.98 1.54 11.86
CA GLY A 264 7.48 0.17 11.78
C GLY A 264 8.72 -0.07 12.62
N ARG A 265 9.22 -1.31 12.58
CA ARG A 265 10.38 -1.74 13.37
C ARG A 265 11.71 -1.28 12.78
N ASP A 266 11.80 -1.23 11.45
CA ASP A 266 13.06 -1.08 10.71
C ASP A 266 13.19 0.23 9.92
N PHE A 267 12.32 1.20 10.21
CA PHE A 267 12.41 2.56 9.67
C PHE A 267 11.91 3.58 10.71
N GLN A 268 12.40 4.82 10.61
CA GLN A 268 11.97 5.90 11.49
C GLN A 268 10.53 6.29 11.17
N GLU A 269 9.72 6.53 12.21
CA GLU A 269 8.38 7.05 12.02
C GLU A 269 8.43 8.33 11.18
N PHE A 270 7.59 8.39 10.16
CA PHE A 270 7.52 9.52 9.25
C PHE A 270 6.09 9.97 9.01
N ASP A 271 5.96 11.25 8.72
CA ASP A 271 4.72 11.96 8.48
C ASP A 271 5.00 12.98 7.38
N PHE A 272 4.49 12.69 6.18
CA PHE A 272 4.69 13.54 5.04
C PHE A 272 3.36 13.98 4.45
N ARG A 273 3.26 15.25 4.11
CA ARG A 273 2.20 15.72 3.21
C ARG A 273 2.54 15.27 1.79
N VAL A 274 1.55 14.68 1.13
CA VAL A 274 1.68 14.19 -0.24
C VAL A 274 0.57 14.75 -1.11
N ARG A 275 0.92 15.05 -2.36
CA ARG A 275 0.00 15.57 -3.37
C ARG A 275 -0.07 14.58 -4.52
N PHE A 276 -1.28 14.27 -4.96
CA PHE A 276 -1.51 13.52 -6.19
C PHE A 276 -1.68 14.51 -7.34
N ASP A 277 -0.81 14.43 -8.32
CA ASP A 277 -0.96 15.12 -9.59
C ASP A 277 -1.89 14.30 -10.48
N ALA A 278 -3.02 14.90 -10.87
CA ALA A 278 -4.05 14.22 -11.65
C ALA A 278 -3.69 14.10 -13.14
N ASP A 279 -2.79 14.95 -13.64
CA ASP A 279 -2.38 14.96 -15.04
C ASP A 279 -1.31 13.89 -15.26
N SER A 280 -0.28 13.86 -14.42
CA SER A 280 0.79 12.86 -14.47
C SER A 280 0.46 11.54 -13.74
N CYS A 281 -0.62 11.49 -12.97
CA CYS A 281 -1.01 10.34 -12.14
C CYS A 281 0.11 9.88 -11.17
N VAL A 282 0.89 10.83 -10.67
CA VAL A 282 2.04 10.62 -9.77
C VAL A 282 1.79 11.28 -8.42
N TRP A 283 2.27 10.65 -7.37
CA TRP A 283 2.35 11.22 -6.04
C TRP A 283 3.70 11.88 -5.81
N ALA A 284 3.69 13.08 -5.24
CA ALA A 284 4.87 13.82 -4.84
C ALA A 284 4.78 14.27 -3.38
N MET A 285 5.93 14.48 -2.76
CA MET A 285 6.03 15.10 -1.44
C MET A 285 5.75 16.59 -1.59
N ASP A 286 4.89 17.12 -0.73
CA ASP A 286 4.60 18.54 -0.71
C ASP A 286 5.69 19.28 0.07
N THR A 287 6.67 19.83 -0.64
CA THR A 287 7.83 20.52 -0.05
C THR A 287 7.60 22.02 0.19
N GLU A 288 6.44 22.57 -0.22
CA GLU A 288 6.12 24.00 -0.07
C GLU A 288 5.59 24.37 1.33
N SER A 289 5.41 23.40 2.22
CA SER A 289 5.14 23.69 3.63
C SER A 289 6.45 23.77 4.40
N GLU A 290 6.93 25.01 4.62
CA GLU A 290 7.83 25.32 5.73
C GLU A 290 7.30 24.70 7.03
N ASP A 291 8.22 24.25 7.89
CA ASP A 291 8.01 23.73 9.23
C ASP A 291 6.89 24.46 10.02
N SER A 292 5.66 23.95 10.02
CA SER A 292 4.71 24.12 11.14
C SER A 292 3.51 23.20 10.97
N ASP A 293 3.52 22.10 11.71
CA ASP A 293 2.39 21.46 12.41
C ASP A 293 2.76 19.99 12.66
N LEU A 294 3.96 19.82 13.22
CA LEU A 294 4.38 18.59 13.87
C LEU A 294 3.47 18.37 15.08
N LYS A 295 2.76 17.24 15.07
CA LYS A 295 2.02 16.64 16.20
C LYS A 295 0.71 17.32 16.58
N ASP A 296 -0.40 17.00 15.92
CA ASP A 296 -1.68 17.00 16.65
C ASP A 296 -2.78 16.07 16.13
N TYR A 297 -2.51 14.78 15.86
CA TYR A 297 -3.61 13.80 15.66
C TYR A 297 -4.63 13.73 16.82
N GLY A 298 -4.37 14.42 17.95
CA GLY A 298 -5.26 14.55 19.09
C GLY A 298 -6.23 15.74 19.03
N SER A 299 -6.11 16.68 18.09
CA SER A 299 -6.92 17.90 18.08
C SER A 299 -8.37 17.64 17.63
N VAL A 300 -9.32 18.43 18.15
CA VAL A 300 -10.74 18.39 17.74
C VAL A 300 -10.88 18.62 16.23
N THR A 301 -10.00 19.42 15.63
CA THR A 301 -10.07 19.79 14.21
C THR A 301 -9.58 18.67 13.30
N GLY A 302 -8.48 18.00 13.65
CA GLY A 302 -8.01 16.83 12.94
C GLY A 302 -8.99 15.69 12.95
N LYS A 303 -9.51 15.38 14.14
CA LYS A 303 -10.54 14.35 14.31
C LYS A 303 -11.77 14.63 13.43
N ILE A 304 -12.22 15.89 13.33
CA ILE A 304 -13.33 16.28 12.45
C ILE A 304 -13.03 16.02 10.98
N LEU A 305 -11.88 16.51 10.48
CA LEU A 305 -11.56 16.43 9.05
C LEU A 305 -11.28 14.99 8.61
N GLN A 306 -10.57 14.25 9.46
CA GLN A 306 -10.31 12.84 9.25
C GLN A 306 -11.63 12.04 9.19
N GLN A 307 -12.57 12.31 10.12
CA GLN A 307 -13.85 11.64 10.14
C GLN A 307 -14.72 12.01 8.93
N LEU A 308 -14.77 13.29 8.53
CA LEU A 308 -15.50 13.71 7.33
C LEU A 308 -14.89 13.12 6.05
N GLY A 309 -13.56 12.95 5.99
CA GLY A 309 -12.89 12.25 4.91
C GLY A 309 -13.31 10.79 4.79
N PHE A 310 -13.41 10.07 5.92
CA PHE A 310 -13.89 8.69 5.92
C PHE A 310 -15.34 8.52 5.48
N MET A 311 -16.18 9.51 5.78
CA MET A 311 -17.57 9.48 5.37
C MET A 311 -17.72 9.60 3.85
N ASN A 312 -16.66 9.97 3.13
CA ASN A 312 -16.57 9.95 1.67
C ASN A 312 -17.80 10.58 1.00
N GLY A 313 -18.14 11.79 1.44
CA GLY A 313 -19.27 12.56 0.93
C GLY A 313 -20.63 12.29 1.57
N ASN A 314 -20.73 11.35 2.52
CA ASN A 314 -21.93 11.19 3.32
C ASN A 314 -22.03 12.32 4.37
N PRO A 315 -23.12 13.12 4.40
CA PRO A 315 -23.23 14.23 5.34
C PRO A 315 -23.53 13.80 6.78
N ILE A 316 -22.88 14.43 7.77
CA ILE A 316 -23.08 14.18 9.21
C ILE A 316 -23.36 15.45 10.01
N GLY A 317 -24.21 15.35 11.05
CA GLY A 317 -24.52 16.47 11.93
C GLY A 317 -23.48 16.67 13.06
N PRO A 318 -23.32 17.87 13.65
CA PRO A 318 -22.32 18.12 14.69
C PRO A 318 -22.44 17.24 15.93
N SER A 319 -23.66 16.92 16.39
CA SER A 319 -23.86 16.06 17.56
C SER A 319 -23.48 14.61 17.30
N GLU A 320 -23.79 14.12 16.10
CA GLU A 320 -23.42 12.78 15.65
C GLU A 320 -21.91 12.69 15.43
N LEU A 321 -21.33 13.72 14.81
CA LEU A 321 -19.88 13.83 14.61
C LEU A 321 -19.13 13.88 15.94
N ALA A 322 -19.62 14.65 16.92
CA ALA A 322 -19.05 14.74 18.25
C ALA A 322 -19.09 13.42 19.02
N ALA A 323 -20.19 12.66 18.89
CA ALA A 323 -20.30 11.32 19.46
C ALA A 323 -19.28 10.36 18.83
N VAL A 324 -19.05 10.45 17.52
CA VAL A 324 -18.11 9.58 16.80
C VAL A 324 -16.66 9.88 17.14
N ILE A 325 -16.29 11.15 17.28
CA ILE A 325 -14.90 11.54 17.57
C ILE A 325 -14.58 11.70 19.06
N HIS A 326 -15.53 11.35 19.93
CA HIS A 326 -15.44 11.47 21.39
C HIS A 326 -15.09 12.89 21.89
N GLU A 327 -15.69 13.90 21.27
CA GLU A 327 -15.50 15.31 21.65
C GLU A 327 -16.82 15.97 22.08
N LYS A 328 -16.74 17.14 22.69
CA LYS A 328 -17.95 17.88 23.09
C LYS A 328 -18.64 18.48 21.85
N PRO A 329 -19.98 18.35 21.70
CA PRO A 329 -20.72 18.90 20.56
C PRO A 329 -20.51 20.39 20.30
N LEU A 330 -20.24 21.17 21.37
CA LEU A 330 -19.93 22.60 21.26
C LEU A 330 -18.58 22.86 20.60
N ASP A 331 -17.55 22.09 20.95
CA ASP A 331 -16.19 22.25 20.40
C ASP A 331 -16.14 21.79 18.95
N VAL A 332 -16.90 20.74 18.62
CA VAL A 332 -17.12 20.29 17.25
C VAL A 332 -17.86 21.33 16.42
N SER A 333 -18.94 21.91 16.95
CA SER A 333 -19.70 22.95 16.25
C SER A 333 -18.88 24.21 16.00
N LYS A 334 -18.03 24.61 16.96
CA LYS A 334 -17.09 25.74 16.79
C LYS A 334 -16.03 25.43 15.73
N SER A 335 -15.45 24.23 15.79
CA SER A 335 -14.42 23.80 14.85
C SER A 335 -14.96 23.66 13.43
N LEU A 336 -16.15 23.09 13.24
CA LEU A 336 -16.82 23.03 11.93
C LEU A 336 -17.09 24.41 11.33
N LYS A 337 -17.52 25.39 12.14
CA LYS A 337 -17.67 26.77 11.68
C LYS A 337 -16.34 27.35 11.22
N ARG A 338 -15.27 27.19 12.00
CA ARG A 338 -13.92 27.65 11.65
C ARG A 338 -13.43 27.00 10.35
N LEU A 339 -13.58 25.68 10.23
CA LEU A 339 -13.22 24.91 9.05
C LEU A 339 -14.03 25.28 7.80
N SER A 340 -15.28 25.71 7.99
CA SER A 340 -16.11 26.23 6.92
C SER A 340 -15.59 27.57 6.41
N THR A 341 -15.21 28.47 7.33
CA THR A 341 -14.58 29.74 6.99
C THR A 341 -13.26 29.53 6.24
N SER A 342 -12.44 28.57 6.68
CA SER A 342 -11.21 28.19 5.99
C SER A 342 -11.43 27.27 4.78
N ARG A 343 -12.69 27.12 4.33
CA ARG A 343 -13.04 26.38 3.10
C ARG A 343 -12.64 24.89 3.10
N LYS A 344 -12.44 24.24 4.24
CA LYS A 344 -12.10 22.80 4.33
C LYS A 344 -13.32 21.88 4.38
N VAL A 345 -14.44 22.38 4.89
CA VAL A 345 -15.71 21.63 4.97
C VAL A 345 -16.86 22.44 4.39
N THR A 346 -17.84 21.73 3.83
CA THR A 346 -19.05 22.31 3.24
C THR A 346 -20.26 21.89 4.06
N ARG A 347 -21.13 22.85 4.39
CA ARG A 347 -22.42 22.57 5.03
C ARG A 347 -23.44 22.17 3.96
N ILE A 348 -24.06 21.01 4.12
CA ILE A 348 -25.08 20.48 3.21
C ILE A 348 -26.42 20.34 3.95
N GLY A 349 -27.46 20.96 3.39
CA GLY A 349 -28.83 20.85 3.89
C GLY A 349 -29.01 21.24 5.37
N ARG A 350 -29.80 20.45 6.11
CA ARG A 350 -30.24 20.69 7.51
C ARG A 350 -29.11 20.56 8.56
N GLY A 351 -28.04 21.35 8.43
CA GLY A 351 -26.99 21.38 9.45
C GLY A 351 -25.98 20.23 9.39
N LYS A 352 -25.95 19.47 8.30
CA LYS A 352 -24.96 18.42 8.10
C LYS A 352 -23.74 18.94 7.35
N TRP A 353 -22.61 18.26 7.49
CA TRP A 353 -21.32 18.70 6.98
C TRP A 353 -20.66 17.56 6.21
N VAL A 354 -19.90 17.93 5.18
CA VAL A 354 -19.02 17.03 4.42
C VAL A 354 -17.66 17.69 4.23
N LEU A 355 -16.65 16.88 3.91
CA LEU A 355 -15.37 17.40 3.43
C LEU A 355 -15.58 18.08 2.07
N ARG A 356 -14.97 19.25 1.87
CA ARG A 356 -15.06 19.96 0.59
C ARG A 356 -14.47 19.13 -0.55
N GLY A 357 -15.11 19.12 -1.71
CA GLY A 357 -14.70 18.32 -2.87
C GLY A 357 -15.27 16.90 -2.87
N LEU A 358 -15.90 16.47 -1.77
CA LEU A 358 -16.63 15.21 -1.67
C LEU A 358 -18.14 15.43 -1.59
N GLU A 359 -18.65 16.56 -2.09
CA GLU A 359 -20.09 16.81 -2.09
C GLU A 359 -20.85 15.72 -2.88
N PRO A 360 -21.95 15.15 -2.34
CA PRO A 360 -22.78 14.22 -3.08
C PRO A 360 -23.32 14.92 -4.34
N LYS A 361 -23.12 14.28 -5.50
CA LYS A 361 -23.67 14.77 -6.77
C LYS A 361 -25.18 14.94 -6.61
N SER A 362 -25.69 16.13 -6.88
CA SER A 362 -27.13 16.38 -6.98
C SER A 362 -27.71 15.41 -8.00
N ALA A 363 -28.66 14.58 -7.55
CA ALA A 363 -29.44 13.70 -8.42
C ALA A 363 -30.25 14.51 -9.45
#